data_AF-A0A7G8E9X6-F1
#
_entry.id   AF-A0A7G8E9X6-F1
#
_cell.length_a   1.000
_cell.length_b   1.000
_cell.length_c   1.000
_cell.angle_alpha   90.00
_cell.angle_beta   90.00
_cell.angle_gamma   90.00
#
_symmetry.space_group_name_H-M   'P 1'
#
loop_
_entity.id
_entity.type
_entity.pdbx_description
1 polymer ?
#
loop_
_entity_poly.entity_id
_entity_poly.type
_entity_poly.pdbx_seq_one_letter_code
_entity_poly.pdbx_strand_id
1 'polypeptide(L)'
;MARLRTHLAALAFGMSLALGGGPASALERFVLRLPFLETEITINFADGESAEQLIQASPDLQDLELASGGKLLPLLRQVFLTPLPLETKALLAGSTGQPLLEQALHAATQVVSLEGVELDDSGRMLTEALIRAERRGQPNILGFLRELPGEQASIDLSRLAEVANRLKTNLEEGVALARSLEAASVTPALREPLRPSWSREVVQVSVPHRPKPMRVLMLQPAALGNRRLVVISHGLWDDPESFEGWGEVLAAHGYTVLLPDHPGSDLNQQKAMLAGDVPPPGPEELRLRPLDVSALLDAISAERVLPGSRLNTDAVAVVGHSWGATTTLQLAGGVPVDSRLKARCSDLKDSERNISWVLQCSWLSGVNQAAVADPRVKAVVAVSPPLRLLFDGSRLESRPAKMLLISGTRDWVVPSGPEAIAPMRESKAVRLGHRLVMVQGADHFSLRSFQGESTPAQVGPVILGWINEQLELDAALTFSAGGWGDERGSLVDVSARL
;
A
#
# COMPACT_ATOMS: atom_id res chain seq x y z
N MET A 1 -68.72 -18.06 -44.98
CA MET A 1 -68.84 -17.28 -46.23
C MET A 1 -68.78 -15.80 -45.90
N ALA A 2 -68.17 -14.99 -46.78
CA ALA A 2 -67.96 -13.52 -46.74
C ALA A 2 -66.86 -13.02 -45.78
N ARG A 3 -65.64 -12.71 -46.28
CA ARG A 3 -65.14 -11.51 -47.00
C ARG A 3 -64.84 -10.33 -46.05
N LEU A 4 -63.58 -10.01 -45.74
CA LEU A 4 -62.58 -9.18 -46.47
C LEU A 4 -62.79 -7.65 -46.39
N ARG A 5 -61.74 -6.98 -45.88
CA ARG A 5 -61.32 -5.56 -45.97
C ARG A 5 -61.89 -4.55 -44.97
N THR A 6 -60.99 -3.95 -44.17
CA THR A 6 -60.39 -2.61 -44.42
C THR A 6 -59.17 -2.35 -43.51
N HIS A 7 -58.18 -1.63 -44.06
CA HIS A 7 -56.97 -1.14 -43.40
C HIS A 7 -57.21 0.26 -42.78
N LEU A 8 -56.29 0.63 -41.87
CA LEU A 8 -55.92 1.97 -41.38
C LEU A 8 -56.84 2.66 -40.36
N ALA A 9 -56.40 2.65 -39.09
CA ALA A 9 -56.12 3.85 -38.30
C ALA A 9 -55.89 3.46 -36.83
N ALA A 10 -54.66 3.64 -36.33
CA ALA A 10 -54.33 4.03 -34.95
C ALA A 10 -52.82 3.79 -34.68
N LEU A 11 -51.99 4.61 -35.35
CA LEU A 11 -50.74 5.07 -34.76
C LEU A 11 -51.13 5.98 -33.58
N ALA A 12 -50.60 5.65 -32.40
CA ALA A 12 -50.54 6.44 -31.15
C ALA A 12 -51.15 5.70 -29.96
N PHE A 13 -50.32 4.93 -29.25
CA PHE A 13 -50.22 4.96 -27.79
C PHE A 13 -49.11 4.00 -27.35
N GLY A 14 -48.18 4.47 -26.53
CA GLY A 14 -47.10 3.64 -25.99
C GLY A 14 -45.71 4.27 -25.90
N MET A 15 -45.54 5.55 -26.24
CA MET A 15 -44.38 6.34 -25.78
C MET A 15 -44.83 7.13 -24.55
N SER A 16 -44.59 6.61 -23.36
CA SER A 16 -44.62 7.34 -22.07
C SER A 16 -44.15 6.42 -20.95
N LEU A 17 -42.83 6.26 -20.81
CA LEU A 17 -42.11 5.95 -19.56
C LEU A 17 -40.60 6.09 -19.84
N ALA A 18 -40.23 7.28 -20.29
CA ALA A 18 -38.86 7.78 -20.29
C ALA A 18 -38.89 9.21 -19.72
N LEU A 19 -39.39 9.32 -18.50
CA LEU A 19 -39.11 10.42 -17.57
C LEU A 19 -38.13 9.77 -16.58
N GLY A 20 -36.88 10.16 -16.42
CA GLY A 20 -36.21 11.42 -16.66
C GLY A 20 -35.08 11.39 -15.65
N GLY A 21 -33.93 10.84 -16.03
CA GLY A 21 -32.70 11.06 -15.28
C GLY A 21 -32.31 12.51 -15.51
N GLY A 22 -32.85 13.42 -14.70
CA GLY A 22 -32.39 14.80 -14.69
C GLY A 22 -30.88 14.84 -14.43
N PRO A 23 -30.17 15.88 -14.88
CA PRO A 23 -28.79 16.09 -14.44
C PRO A 23 -28.84 16.09 -12.91
N ALA A 24 -28.05 15.22 -12.27
CA ALA A 24 -27.93 15.21 -10.82
C ALA A 24 -27.62 16.65 -10.37
N SER A 25 -28.40 17.17 -9.43
CA SER A 25 -28.25 18.54 -8.95
C SER A 25 -26.83 18.75 -8.45
N ALA A 26 -26.25 19.88 -8.83
CA ALA A 26 -25.03 20.42 -8.25
C ALA A 26 -25.15 20.48 -6.72
N LEU A 27 -24.05 20.24 -6.00
CA LEU A 27 -24.02 20.22 -4.55
C LEU A 27 -24.60 21.52 -3.97
N GLU A 28 -25.67 21.41 -3.18
CA GLU A 28 -26.35 22.60 -2.65
C GLU A 28 -25.59 23.16 -1.45
N ARG A 29 -25.10 22.28 -0.56
CA ARG A 29 -24.39 22.67 0.65
C ARG A 29 -23.32 21.69 1.10
N PHE A 30 -22.34 22.21 1.83
CA PHE A 30 -21.33 21.45 2.55
C PHE A 30 -21.48 21.69 4.06
N VAL A 31 -21.46 20.61 4.84
CA VAL A 31 -21.64 20.65 6.29
C VAL A 31 -20.44 20.02 7.01
N LEU A 32 -19.76 20.80 7.83
CA LEU A 32 -18.75 20.29 8.75
C LEU A 32 -19.38 20.11 10.13
N ARG A 33 -19.55 18.85 10.56
CA ARG A 33 -20.15 18.52 11.86
C ARG A 33 -19.07 18.48 12.93
N LEU A 34 -19.28 19.25 14.00
CA LEU A 34 -18.41 19.37 15.17
C LEU A 34 -19.18 18.88 16.42
N PRO A 35 -19.50 17.58 16.53
CA PRO A 35 -20.39 17.06 17.57
C PRO A 35 -19.88 17.31 18.99
N PHE A 36 -18.55 17.39 19.19
CA PHE A 36 -17.94 17.73 20.49
C PHE A 36 -18.21 19.18 20.93
N LEU A 37 -18.53 20.06 19.99
CA LEU A 37 -18.90 21.45 20.23
C LEU A 37 -20.40 21.67 20.08
N GLU A 38 -21.19 20.61 19.88
CA GLU A 38 -22.62 20.67 19.57
C GLU A 38 -22.94 21.66 18.43
N THR A 39 -22.02 21.80 17.48
CA THR A 39 -22.06 22.81 16.42
C THR A 39 -21.93 22.14 15.06
N GLU A 40 -22.55 22.71 14.05
CA GLU A 40 -22.30 22.41 12.65
C GLU A 40 -22.00 23.70 11.89
N ILE A 41 -21.08 23.64 10.93
CA ILE A 41 -20.77 24.77 10.07
C ILE A 41 -21.30 24.45 8.69
N THR A 42 -22.24 25.27 8.22
CA THR A 42 -22.87 25.10 6.91
C THR A 42 -22.37 26.14 5.92
N ILE A 43 -21.95 25.65 4.74
CA ILE A 43 -21.64 26.45 3.55
C ILE A 43 -22.71 26.12 2.49
N ASN A 44 -23.62 27.04 2.22
CA ASN A 44 -24.55 26.90 1.09
C ASN A 44 -23.93 27.52 -0.16
N PHE A 45 -23.77 26.73 -1.22
CA PHE A 45 -23.07 27.17 -2.42
C PHE A 45 -23.87 28.15 -3.28
N ALA A 46 -25.19 28.26 -3.06
CA ALA A 46 -26.05 29.23 -3.73
C ALA A 46 -25.89 30.68 -3.21
N ASP A 47 -25.34 30.85 -2.01
CA ASP A 47 -25.32 32.14 -1.32
C ASP A 47 -24.15 33.04 -1.72
N GLY A 48 -23.21 32.54 -2.52
CA GLY A 48 -22.06 33.33 -2.95
C GLY A 48 -21.17 32.62 -3.95
N GLU A 49 -20.51 33.40 -4.82
CA GLU A 49 -19.53 32.95 -5.81
C GLU A 49 -18.10 32.91 -5.23
N SER A 50 -17.77 33.76 -4.25
CA SER A 50 -16.46 33.82 -3.59
C SER A 50 -16.48 33.36 -2.13
N ALA A 51 -15.31 33.05 -1.57
CA ALA A 51 -15.19 32.70 -0.14
C ALA A 51 -15.73 33.80 0.77
N GLU A 52 -15.55 35.08 0.42
CA GLU A 52 -16.07 36.23 1.19
C GLU A 52 -17.58 36.24 1.22
N GLN A 53 -18.22 36.01 0.06
CA GLN A 53 -19.67 35.99 -0.03
C GLN A 53 -20.25 34.83 0.76
N LEU A 54 -19.61 33.66 0.67
CA LEU A 54 -20.00 32.47 1.46
C LEU A 54 -19.83 32.70 2.97
N ILE A 55 -18.76 33.38 3.41
CA ILE A 55 -18.60 33.75 4.83
C ILE A 55 -19.68 34.77 5.23
N GLN A 56 -19.89 35.83 4.46
CA GLN A 56 -20.89 36.86 4.76
C GLN A 56 -22.33 36.33 4.80
N ALA A 57 -22.63 35.27 4.05
CA ALA A 57 -23.93 34.64 4.04
C ALA A 57 -24.15 33.63 5.19
N SER A 58 -23.08 33.14 5.83
CA SER A 58 -23.16 32.14 6.90
C SER A 58 -22.84 32.76 8.27
N PRO A 59 -23.81 32.85 9.19
CA PRO A 59 -23.58 33.37 10.54
C PRO A 59 -22.44 32.61 11.27
N ASP A 60 -22.40 31.29 11.15
CA ASP A 60 -21.38 30.45 11.80
C ASP A 60 -19.97 30.78 11.31
N LEU A 61 -19.81 31.02 9.99
CA LEU A 61 -18.53 31.41 9.42
C LEU A 61 -18.14 32.84 9.80
N GLN A 62 -19.08 33.75 10.01
CA GLN A 62 -18.79 35.09 10.52
C GLN A 62 -18.27 35.03 11.95
N ASP A 63 -18.91 34.25 12.81
CA ASP A 63 -18.48 34.08 14.19
C ASP A 63 -17.09 33.44 14.25
N LEU A 64 -16.81 32.44 13.41
CA LEU A 64 -15.49 31.82 13.31
C LEU A 64 -14.44 32.75 12.71
N GLU A 65 -14.78 33.58 11.72
CA GLU A 65 -13.87 34.59 11.18
C GLU A 65 -13.48 35.61 12.25
N LEU A 66 -14.45 36.08 13.05
CA LEU A 66 -14.19 36.94 14.20
C LEU A 66 -13.31 36.24 15.26
N ALA A 67 -13.65 35.01 15.64
CA ALA A 67 -12.90 34.24 16.64
C ALA A 67 -11.48 33.89 16.19
N SER A 68 -11.26 33.68 14.90
CA SER A 68 -9.94 33.39 14.31
C SER A 68 -9.03 34.63 14.23
N GLY A 69 -9.58 35.82 14.50
CA GLY A 69 -8.88 37.09 14.31
C GLY A 69 -8.66 37.42 12.84
N GLY A 70 -9.63 37.10 11.97
CA GLY A 70 -9.58 37.37 10.53
C GLY A 70 -8.74 36.40 9.71
N LYS A 71 -8.44 35.20 10.25
CA LYS A 71 -7.56 34.21 9.61
C LYS A 71 -8.32 33.15 8.81
N LEU A 72 -9.62 32.97 9.05
CA LEU A 72 -10.44 31.99 8.35
C LEU A 72 -10.64 32.39 6.90
N LEU A 73 -10.91 33.67 6.61
CA LEU A 73 -11.12 34.12 5.23
C LEU A 73 -9.89 33.88 4.32
N PRO A 74 -8.66 34.28 4.69
CA PRO A 74 -7.47 33.94 3.92
C PRO A 74 -7.29 32.43 3.71
N LEU A 75 -7.57 31.61 4.73
CA LEU A 75 -7.47 30.16 4.66
C LEU A 75 -8.51 29.55 3.69
N LEU A 76 -9.78 29.96 3.81
CA LEU A 76 -10.84 29.48 2.93
C LEU A 76 -10.60 29.90 1.48
N ARG A 77 -10.16 31.14 1.24
CA ARG A 77 -9.70 31.57 -0.09
C ARG A 77 -8.61 30.65 -0.63
N GLN A 78 -7.58 30.39 0.18
CA GLN A 78 -6.47 29.53 -0.23
C GLN A 78 -6.98 28.15 -0.63
N VAL A 79 -7.79 27.50 0.21
CA VAL A 79 -8.34 26.16 -0.07
C VAL A 79 -9.26 26.18 -1.29
N PHE A 80 -10.30 27.02 -1.29
CA PHE A 80 -11.31 27.05 -2.36
C PHE A 80 -10.75 27.43 -3.72
N LEU A 81 -9.78 28.34 -3.76
CA LEU A 81 -9.15 28.79 -5.00
C LEU A 81 -7.91 27.96 -5.36
N THR A 82 -7.53 26.97 -4.56
CA THR A 82 -6.46 26.03 -4.93
C THR A 82 -6.85 25.38 -6.26
N PRO A 83 -6.06 25.58 -7.33
CA PRO A 83 -6.33 24.97 -8.61
C PRO A 83 -6.28 23.45 -8.47
N LEU A 84 -7.19 22.77 -9.14
CA LEU A 84 -7.13 21.32 -9.26
C LEU A 84 -6.05 20.98 -10.31
N PRO A 85 -5.00 20.21 -9.95
CA PRO A 85 -3.96 19.86 -10.90
C PRO A 85 -4.56 19.15 -12.12
N LEU A 86 -4.08 19.48 -13.33
CA LEU A 86 -4.51 18.82 -14.58
C LEU A 86 -4.28 17.31 -14.48
N GLU A 87 -3.18 16.95 -13.82
CA GLU A 87 -2.78 15.61 -13.42
C GLU A 87 -3.86 14.90 -12.60
N THR A 88 -4.55 15.58 -11.69
CA THR A 88 -5.59 14.98 -10.84
C THR A 88 -6.81 14.54 -11.65
N LYS A 89 -7.17 15.32 -12.68
CA LYS A 89 -8.25 14.97 -13.61
C LYS A 89 -7.86 13.75 -14.45
N ALA A 90 -6.68 13.79 -15.07
CA ALA A 90 -6.22 12.69 -15.92
C ALA A 90 -6.04 11.40 -15.11
N LEU A 91 -5.53 11.51 -13.89
CA LEU A 91 -5.47 10.45 -12.89
C LEU A 91 -6.85 9.85 -12.62
N LEU A 92 -7.84 10.64 -12.18
CA LEU A 92 -9.16 10.11 -11.82
C LEU A 92 -9.89 9.51 -13.03
N ALA A 93 -9.78 10.13 -14.21
CA ALA A 93 -10.32 9.60 -15.44
C ALA A 93 -9.69 8.25 -15.82
N GLY A 94 -8.35 8.15 -15.78
CA GLY A 94 -7.61 6.92 -16.08
C GLY A 94 -7.78 5.83 -15.00
N SER A 95 -8.13 6.23 -13.77
CA SER A 95 -8.30 5.35 -12.61
C SER A 95 -9.74 4.88 -12.40
N THR A 96 -10.70 5.41 -13.17
CA THR A 96 -12.13 5.09 -12.96
C THR A 96 -12.38 3.59 -13.14
N GLY A 97 -13.02 2.96 -12.14
CA GLY A 97 -13.29 1.52 -12.10
C GLY A 97 -12.07 0.65 -11.78
N GLN A 98 -10.96 1.24 -11.33
CA GLN A 98 -9.78 0.49 -10.91
C GLN A 98 -9.89 0.08 -9.45
N PRO A 99 -9.67 -1.20 -9.08
CA PRO A 99 -9.91 -1.69 -7.72
C PRO A 99 -9.21 -0.91 -6.62
N LEU A 100 -8.00 -0.40 -6.87
CA LEU A 100 -7.27 0.40 -5.88
C LEU A 100 -7.95 1.75 -5.61
N LEU A 101 -8.45 2.42 -6.66
CA LEU A 101 -9.22 3.65 -6.51
C LEU A 101 -10.55 3.36 -5.80
N GLU A 102 -11.25 2.30 -6.22
CA GLU A 102 -12.54 1.91 -5.62
C GLU A 102 -12.41 1.69 -4.10
N GLN A 103 -11.37 0.98 -3.66
CA GLN A 103 -11.13 0.78 -2.23
C GLN A 103 -10.73 2.05 -1.49
N ALA A 104 -10.01 2.96 -2.15
CA ALA A 104 -9.67 4.27 -1.56
C ALA A 104 -10.92 5.15 -1.39
N LEU A 105 -11.79 5.18 -2.39
CA LEU A 105 -13.07 5.89 -2.35
C LEU A 105 -14.01 5.28 -1.31
N HIS A 106 -14.11 3.95 -1.27
CA HIS A 106 -14.86 3.23 -0.25
C HIS A 106 -14.35 3.56 1.16
N ALA A 107 -13.03 3.64 1.37
CA ALA A 107 -12.45 4.07 2.64
C ALA A 107 -12.80 5.54 2.97
N ALA A 108 -12.83 6.44 1.99
CA ALA A 108 -13.17 7.85 2.20
C ALA A 108 -14.61 8.05 2.69
N THR A 109 -15.54 7.15 2.32
CA THR A 109 -16.93 7.18 2.80
C THR A 109 -17.08 7.01 4.32
N GLN A 110 -16.02 6.55 5.01
CA GLN A 110 -16.02 6.51 6.48
C GLN A 110 -16.12 7.89 7.09
N VAL A 111 -15.54 8.90 6.43
CA VAL A 111 -15.43 10.26 6.95
C VAL A 111 -16.38 11.20 6.22
N VAL A 112 -16.53 10.98 4.91
CA VAL A 112 -17.35 11.81 4.03
C VAL A 112 -18.68 11.12 3.78
N SER A 113 -19.79 11.85 3.97
CA SER A 113 -21.14 11.39 3.58
C SER A 113 -21.71 12.30 2.52
N LEU A 114 -22.44 11.73 1.57
CA LEU A 114 -23.10 12.44 0.49
C LEU A 114 -24.58 12.07 0.48
N GLU A 115 -25.45 13.07 0.61
CA GLU A 115 -26.91 12.94 0.63
C GLU A 115 -27.50 13.37 -0.72
N GLY A 116 -28.64 12.81 -1.11
CA GLY A 116 -29.32 13.14 -2.36
C GLY A 116 -28.77 12.46 -3.63
N VAL A 117 -27.75 11.61 -3.51
CA VAL A 117 -27.20 10.83 -4.62
C VAL A 117 -26.68 9.47 -4.14
N GLU A 118 -26.74 8.47 -5.01
CA GLU A 118 -26.10 7.18 -4.76
C GLU A 118 -24.58 7.33 -4.85
N LEU A 119 -23.86 6.75 -3.88
CA LEU A 119 -22.40 6.82 -3.85
C LEU A 119 -21.82 6.02 -5.02
N ASP A 120 -20.89 6.63 -5.74
CA ASP A 120 -20.16 6.03 -6.85
C ASP A 120 -18.75 5.68 -6.40
N ASP A 121 -18.51 4.39 -6.13
CA ASP A 121 -17.20 3.86 -5.76
C ASP A 121 -16.26 3.72 -6.96
N SER A 122 -16.76 3.76 -8.21
CA SER A 122 -15.91 3.70 -9.41
C SER A 122 -15.09 4.97 -9.63
N GLY A 123 -15.49 6.10 -9.02
CA GLY A 123 -14.84 7.40 -9.21
C GLY A 123 -15.30 8.21 -10.42
N ARG A 124 -16.23 7.69 -11.24
CA ARG A 124 -16.79 8.40 -12.40
C ARG A 124 -17.44 9.72 -11.97
N MET A 125 -18.19 9.72 -10.87
CA MET A 125 -18.83 10.91 -10.30
C MET A 125 -17.81 12.04 -10.07
N LEU A 126 -16.67 11.72 -9.46
CA LEU A 126 -15.61 12.69 -9.17
C LEU A 126 -14.98 13.21 -10.47
N THR A 127 -14.70 12.31 -11.41
CA THR A 127 -14.16 12.66 -12.73
C THR A 127 -15.11 13.62 -13.48
N GLU A 128 -16.40 13.35 -13.47
CA GLU A 128 -17.39 14.19 -14.14
C GLU A 128 -17.53 15.56 -13.47
N ALA A 129 -17.52 15.62 -12.14
CA ALA A 129 -17.53 16.89 -11.39
C ALA A 129 -16.32 17.76 -11.74
N LEU A 130 -15.12 17.17 -11.84
CA LEU A 130 -13.91 17.87 -12.28
C LEU A 130 -14.03 18.41 -13.70
N ILE A 131 -14.57 17.60 -14.64
CA ILE A 131 -14.78 18.03 -16.03
C ILE A 131 -15.77 19.20 -16.10
N ARG A 132 -16.85 19.16 -15.32
CA ARG A 132 -17.84 20.25 -15.29
C ARG A 132 -17.26 21.53 -14.69
N ALA A 133 -16.46 21.42 -13.62
CA ALA A 133 -15.84 22.56 -12.96
C ALA A 133 -14.90 23.32 -13.92
N GLU A 134 -14.11 22.58 -14.70
CA GLU A 134 -13.27 23.14 -15.76
C GLU A 134 -14.09 23.80 -16.88
N ARG A 135 -15.17 23.15 -17.36
CA ARG A 135 -16.06 23.72 -18.39
C ARG A 135 -16.72 25.03 -17.94
N ARG A 136 -16.94 25.20 -16.65
CA ARG A 136 -17.43 26.47 -16.05
C ARG A 136 -16.34 27.51 -15.81
N GLY A 137 -15.08 27.21 -16.13
CA GLY A 137 -13.96 28.12 -15.87
C GLY A 137 -13.60 28.22 -14.38
N GLN A 138 -14.01 27.27 -13.54
CA GLN A 138 -13.67 27.18 -12.12
C GLN A 138 -12.90 25.87 -11.81
N PRO A 139 -11.69 25.63 -12.38
CA PRO A 139 -10.91 24.42 -12.13
C PRO A 139 -10.20 24.47 -10.75
N ASN A 140 -10.96 24.64 -9.68
CA ASN A 140 -10.49 24.76 -8.30
C ASN A 140 -11.42 23.99 -7.36
N ILE A 141 -11.03 23.85 -6.09
CA ILE A 141 -11.79 23.07 -5.10
C ILE A 141 -13.25 23.54 -5.00
N LEU A 142 -13.51 24.85 -5.01
CA LEU A 142 -14.87 25.38 -4.93
C LEU A 142 -15.72 25.01 -6.15
N GLY A 143 -15.18 25.16 -7.37
CA GLY A 143 -15.86 24.75 -8.59
C GLY A 143 -16.14 23.25 -8.62
N PHE A 144 -15.20 22.44 -8.15
CA PHE A 144 -15.40 20.99 -8.01
C PHE A 144 -16.48 20.64 -7.00
N LEU A 145 -16.47 21.25 -5.82
CA LEU A 145 -17.50 21.01 -4.79
C LEU A 145 -18.89 21.37 -5.34
N ARG A 146 -19.03 22.50 -6.04
CA ARG A 146 -20.30 22.89 -6.69
C ARG A 146 -20.75 21.91 -7.76
N GLU A 147 -19.82 21.34 -8.51
CA GLU A 147 -20.15 20.40 -9.58
C GLU A 147 -20.30 18.97 -9.11
N LEU A 148 -19.95 18.65 -7.85
CA LEU A 148 -20.24 17.35 -7.26
C LEU A 148 -21.76 17.17 -7.19
N PRO A 149 -22.30 16.02 -7.59
CA PRO A 149 -23.75 15.79 -7.48
C PRO A 149 -24.15 15.53 -6.02
N GLY A 150 -25.36 15.93 -5.66
CA GLY A 150 -25.96 15.66 -4.35
C GLY A 150 -26.61 16.89 -3.73
N GLU A 151 -27.36 16.69 -2.65
CA GLU A 151 -27.96 17.78 -1.87
C GLU A 151 -26.95 18.31 -0.85
N GLN A 152 -26.27 17.40 -0.15
CA GLN A 152 -25.35 17.76 0.93
C GLN A 152 -24.14 16.83 0.96
N ALA A 153 -22.95 17.42 1.01
CA ALA A 153 -21.73 16.72 1.41
C ALA A 153 -21.45 17.07 2.87
N SER A 154 -21.07 16.08 3.67
CA SER A 154 -20.76 16.31 5.08
C SER A 154 -19.51 15.57 5.53
N ILE A 155 -18.75 16.22 6.40
CA ILE A 155 -17.62 15.63 7.13
C ILE A 155 -17.98 15.64 8.61
N ASP A 156 -17.90 14.46 9.23
CA ASP A 156 -18.15 14.31 10.66
C ASP A 156 -16.82 14.07 11.40
N LEU A 157 -16.40 15.05 12.21
CA LEU A 157 -15.13 14.95 12.93
C LEU A 157 -15.13 13.86 14.02
N SER A 158 -16.30 13.38 14.48
CA SER A 158 -16.34 12.23 15.40
C SER A 158 -15.86 10.95 14.72
N ARG A 159 -16.19 10.76 13.43
CA ARG A 159 -15.73 9.61 12.65
C ARG A 159 -14.21 9.64 12.42
N LEU A 160 -13.62 10.83 12.29
CA LEU A 160 -12.15 10.96 12.28
C LEU A 160 -11.52 10.51 13.59
N ALA A 161 -12.14 10.85 14.73
CA ALA A 161 -11.69 10.38 16.04
C ALA A 161 -11.81 8.85 16.16
N GLU A 162 -12.86 8.24 15.63
CA GLU A 162 -13.01 6.78 15.56
C GLU A 162 -11.87 6.12 14.75
N VAL A 163 -11.57 6.65 13.55
CA VAL A 163 -10.46 6.16 12.70
C VAL A 163 -9.13 6.30 13.44
N ALA A 164 -8.88 7.44 14.10
CA ALA A 164 -7.66 7.67 14.85
C ALA A 164 -7.54 6.73 16.07
N ASN A 165 -8.62 6.50 16.82
CA ASN A 165 -8.65 5.57 17.94
C ASN A 165 -8.46 4.12 17.50
N ARG A 166 -9.03 3.75 16.34
CA ARG A 166 -8.82 2.43 15.74
C ARG A 166 -7.35 2.22 15.36
N LEU A 167 -6.74 3.18 14.68
CA LEU A 167 -5.32 3.13 14.35
C LEU A 167 -4.45 3.03 15.61
N LYS A 168 -4.76 3.83 16.64
CA LYS A 168 -4.08 3.77 17.93
C LYS A 168 -4.16 2.34 18.51
N THR A 169 -5.36 1.76 18.55
CA THR A 169 -5.57 0.37 19.02
C THR A 169 -4.74 -0.64 18.21
N ASN A 170 -4.71 -0.50 16.89
CA ASN A 170 -3.93 -1.38 16.00
C ASN A 170 -2.40 -1.28 16.23
N LEU A 171 -1.92 -0.19 16.82
CA LEU A 171 -0.50 0.03 17.15
C LEU A 171 -0.14 -0.33 18.59
N GLU A 172 -1.09 -0.18 19.52
CA GLU A 172 -0.86 -0.27 20.97
C GLU A 172 -0.22 -1.60 21.39
N GLU A 173 -0.69 -2.73 20.84
CA GLU A 173 -0.16 -4.05 21.18
C GLU A 173 1.31 -4.21 20.79
N GLY A 174 1.69 -3.75 19.59
CA GLY A 174 3.07 -3.82 19.12
C GLY A 174 4.01 -2.95 19.96
N VAL A 175 3.56 -1.75 20.34
CA VAL A 175 4.30 -0.87 21.27
C VAL A 175 4.47 -1.55 22.64
N ALA A 176 3.41 -2.16 23.17
CA ALA A 176 3.44 -2.83 24.47
C ALA A 176 4.40 -4.04 24.46
N LEU A 177 4.32 -4.89 23.44
CA LEU A 177 5.19 -6.06 23.30
C LEU A 177 6.65 -5.65 23.19
N ALA A 178 6.97 -4.70 22.31
CA ALA A 178 8.35 -4.26 22.11
C ALA A 178 8.97 -3.66 23.38
N ARG A 179 8.18 -2.98 24.22
CA ARG A 179 8.64 -2.43 25.51
C ARG A 179 8.77 -3.47 26.63
N SER A 180 8.09 -4.60 26.50
CA SER A 180 8.01 -5.63 27.55
C SER A 180 9.15 -6.65 27.53
N LEU A 181 10.01 -6.59 26.51
CA LEU A 181 11.09 -7.53 26.28
C LEU A 181 12.42 -6.79 26.13
N GLU A 182 13.51 -7.50 26.39
CA GLU A 182 14.85 -6.97 26.18
C GLU A 182 15.13 -6.82 24.69
N ALA A 183 15.83 -5.74 24.34
CA ALA A 183 16.32 -5.54 22.99
C ALA A 183 17.37 -6.59 22.62
N ALA A 184 17.45 -6.92 21.34
CA ALA A 184 18.46 -7.83 20.84
C ALA A 184 19.87 -7.27 21.11
N SER A 185 20.81 -8.16 21.43
CA SER A 185 22.21 -7.79 21.65
C SER A 185 22.83 -7.21 20.38
N VAL A 186 23.83 -6.35 20.55
CA VAL A 186 24.49 -5.60 19.46
C VAL A 186 25.89 -6.15 19.24
N THR A 187 26.24 -6.43 17.99
CA THR A 187 27.62 -6.62 17.55
C THR A 187 28.13 -5.31 16.95
N PRO A 188 29.06 -4.57 17.60
CA PRO A 188 29.47 -3.23 17.16
C PRO A 188 29.99 -3.18 15.72
N ALA A 189 30.73 -4.20 15.28
CA ALA A 189 31.26 -4.29 13.92
C ALA A 189 30.18 -4.29 12.82
N LEU A 190 28.94 -4.71 13.13
CA LEU A 190 27.80 -4.69 12.19
C LEU A 190 27.11 -3.32 12.11
N ARG A 191 27.51 -2.38 12.98
CA ARG A 191 26.98 -1.01 13.04
C ARG A 191 28.00 0.03 12.55
N GLU A 192 29.26 -0.37 12.39
CA GLU A 192 30.27 0.45 11.74
C GLU A 192 29.93 0.68 10.25
N PRO A 193 30.33 1.83 9.67
CA PRO A 193 30.14 2.08 8.24
C PRO A 193 30.70 0.95 7.39
N LEU A 194 29.91 0.48 6.42
CA LEU A 194 30.32 -0.60 5.55
C LEU A 194 31.52 -0.18 4.70
N ARG A 195 32.47 -1.10 4.53
CA ARG A 195 33.59 -0.90 3.60
C ARG A 195 33.17 -1.41 2.22
N PRO A 196 33.08 -0.55 1.19
CA PRO A 196 32.67 -0.97 -0.15
C PRO A 196 33.56 -2.11 -0.64
N SER A 197 32.95 -3.27 -0.82
CA SER A 197 33.60 -4.51 -1.25
C SER A 197 32.73 -5.26 -2.27
N TRP A 198 31.87 -4.52 -2.97
CA TRP A 198 30.94 -5.00 -3.99
C TRP A 198 30.90 -4.04 -5.19
N SER A 199 30.48 -4.56 -6.35
CA SER A 199 30.10 -3.76 -7.52
C SER A 199 28.59 -3.55 -7.53
N ARG A 200 28.16 -2.43 -8.12
CA ARG A 200 26.76 -2.10 -8.40
C ARG A 200 26.56 -2.07 -9.91
N GLU A 201 25.62 -2.87 -10.39
CA GLU A 201 25.27 -2.94 -11.81
C GLU A 201 23.75 -2.86 -11.99
N VAL A 202 23.31 -2.38 -13.15
CA VAL A 202 21.89 -2.39 -13.53
C VAL A 202 21.78 -3.07 -14.88
N VAL A 203 20.98 -4.12 -14.94
CA VAL A 203 20.73 -4.90 -16.15
C VAL A 203 19.26 -4.91 -16.51
N GLN A 204 18.96 -5.29 -17.75
CA GLN A 204 17.61 -5.48 -18.25
C GLN A 204 17.39 -6.97 -18.49
N VAL A 205 16.34 -7.52 -17.89
CA VAL A 205 16.01 -8.95 -17.95
C VAL A 205 14.66 -9.12 -18.61
N SER A 206 14.64 -9.75 -19.79
CA SER A 206 13.40 -10.11 -20.46
C SER A 206 12.73 -11.29 -19.74
N VAL A 207 11.47 -11.10 -19.35
CA VAL A 207 10.62 -12.12 -18.72
C VAL A 207 9.35 -12.33 -19.55
N PRO A 208 8.79 -13.56 -19.66
CA PRO A 208 7.73 -13.85 -20.62
C PRO A 208 6.40 -13.13 -20.37
N HIS A 209 6.10 -12.79 -19.11
CA HIS A 209 4.82 -12.22 -18.69
C HIS A 209 4.80 -10.69 -18.64
N ARG A 210 5.92 -10.01 -18.89
CA ARG A 210 6.00 -8.55 -18.97
C ARG A 210 6.23 -8.12 -20.43
N PRO A 211 5.60 -7.03 -20.91
CA PRO A 211 5.75 -6.56 -22.29
C PRO A 211 7.10 -5.88 -22.57
N LYS A 212 7.79 -5.42 -21.53
CA LYS A 212 9.11 -4.79 -21.60
C LYS A 212 10.08 -5.53 -20.68
N PRO A 213 11.39 -5.53 -20.98
CA PRO A 213 12.40 -6.01 -20.05
C PRO A 213 12.26 -5.35 -18.69
N MET A 214 12.45 -6.15 -17.65
CA MET A 214 12.47 -5.71 -16.26
C MET A 214 13.88 -5.22 -15.92
N ARG A 215 13.97 -4.03 -15.34
CA ARG A 215 15.23 -3.53 -14.78
C ARG A 215 15.56 -4.31 -13.51
N VAL A 216 16.82 -4.67 -13.33
CA VAL A 216 17.32 -5.35 -12.13
C VAL A 216 18.59 -4.66 -11.68
N LEU A 217 18.58 -4.12 -10.46
CA LEU A 217 19.78 -3.64 -9.79
C LEU A 217 20.47 -4.83 -9.12
N MET A 218 21.78 -4.93 -9.29
CA MET A 218 22.59 -6.02 -8.77
C MET A 218 23.72 -5.47 -7.91
N LEU A 219 23.89 -6.07 -6.73
CA LEU A 219 25.07 -5.87 -5.90
C LEU A 219 25.84 -7.19 -5.83
N GLN A 220 27.07 -7.18 -6.33
CA GLN A 220 27.91 -8.38 -6.41
C GLN A 220 29.16 -8.20 -5.55
N PRO A 221 29.52 -9.14 -4.68
CA PRO A 221 30.75 -9.05 -3.90
C PRO A 221 31.98 -9.07 -4.83
N ALA A 222 33.05 -8.37 -4.44
CA ALA A 222 34.27 -8.22 -5.25
C ALA A 222 35.10 -9.52 -5.38
N ALA A 223 34.93 -10.46 -4.45
CA ALA A 223 35.45 -11.82 -4.56
C ALA A 223 34.32 -12.79 -4.99
N LEU A 224 34.62 -14.09 -5.17
CA LEU A 224 33.61 -15.12 -5.50
C LEU A 224 32.43 -15.22 -4.50
N GLY A 225 32.47 -14.46 -3.41
CA GLY A 225 31.43 -14.40 -2.38
C GLY A 225 31.21 -15.74 -1.69
N ASN A 226 30.08 -15.87 -1.02
CA ASN A 226 29.59 -17.13 -0.47
C ASN A 226 28.76 -17.94 -1.49
N ARG A 227 28.64 -17.43 -2.72
CA ARG A 227 27.87 -18.01 -3.85
C ARG A 227 26.38 -18.19 -3.57
N ARG A 228 25.84 -17.48 -2.58
CA ARG A 228 24.42 -17.44 -2.26
C ARG A 228 23.76 -16.22 -2.89
N LEU A 229 22.47 -16.36 -3.11
CA LEU A 229 21.64 -15.37 -3.79
C LEU A 229 20.55 -14.86 -2.85
N VAL A 230 20.40 -13.54 -2.80
CA VAL A 230 19.26 -12.88 -2.15
C VAL A 230 18.53 -12.02 -3.18
N VAL A 231 17.20 -12.08 -3.19
CA VAL A 231 16.37 -11.15 -3.95
C VAL A 231 15.69 -10.19 -2.99
N ILE A 232 15.70 -8.89 -3.26
CA ILE A 232 14.98 -7.87 -2.48
C ILE A 232 13.86 -7.27 -3.34
N SER A 233 12.62 -7.46 -2.94
CA SER A 233 11.43 -6.93 -3.63
C SER A 233 10.94 -5.66 -2.94
N HIS A 234 10.86 -4.57 -3.69
CA HIS A 234 10.42 -3.26 -3.20
C HIS A 234 8.90 -3.23 -2.90
N GLY A 235 8.40 -2.13 -2.32
CA GLY A 235 6.96 -1.91 -2.06
C GLY A 235 6.16 -1.42 -3.29
N LEU A 236 4.89 -1.09 -3.09
CA LEU A 236 4.06 -0.41 -4.08
C LEU A 236 4.62 0.99 -4.36
N TRP A 237 4.80 1.34 -5.64
CA TRP A 237 5.28 2.66 -6.09
C TRP A 237 6.65 3.04 -5.54
N ASP A 238 7.44 2.04 -5.22
CA ASP A 238 8.81 2.16 -4.76
C ASP A 238 9.76 1.67 -5.87
N ASP A 239 11.06 1.74 -5.63
CA ASP A 239 12.09 1.23 -6.52
C ASP A 239 13.19 0.44 -5.75
N PRO A 240 14.06 -0.32 -6.46
CA PRO A 240 15.22 -0.99 -5.88
C PRO A 240 16.11 -0.09 -5.02
N GLU A 241 16.30 1.16 -5.44
CA GLU A 241 17.13 2.17 -4.78
C GLU A 241 16.79 2.36 -3.29
N SER A 242 15.50 2.32 -2.93
CA SER A 242 15.02 2.44 -1.54
C SER A 242 15.53 1.34 -0.59
N PHE A 243 16.08 0.25 -1.12
CA PHE A 243 16.52 -0.91 -0.35
C PHE A 243 17.98 -1.29 -0.61
N GLU A 244 18.73 -0.43 -1.32
CA GLU A 244 20.15 -0.67 -1.59
C GLU A 244 20.95 -0.86 -0.30
N GLY A 245 20.68 -0.10 0.77
CA GLY A 245 21.38 -0.25 2.04
C GLY A 245 21.18 -1.63 2.71
N TRP A 246 20.03 -2.29 2.48
CA TRP A 246 19.85 -3.70 2.90
C TRP A 246 20.74 -4.62 2.08
N GLY A 247 20.79 -4.38 0.77
CA GLY A 247 21.63 -5.10 -0.16
C GLY A 247 23.13 -4.90 0.09
N GLU A 248 23.56 -3.69 0.48
CA GLU A 248 24.96 -3.38 0.81
C GLU A 248 25.42 -4.17 2.03
N VAL A 249 24.58 -4.30 3.07
CA VAL A 249 24.89 -5.16 4.23
C VAL A 249 25.08 -6.61 3.78
N LEU A 250 24.21 -7.15 2.93
CA LEU A 250 24.30 -8.52 2.44
C LEU A 250 25.51 -8.72 1.52
N ALA A 251 25.77 -7.79 0.60
CA ALA A 251 26.87 -7.85 -0.35
C ALA A 251 28.24 -7.74 0.35
N ALA A 252 28.36 -6.89 1.38
CA ALA A 252 29.53 -6.82 2.24
C ALA A 252 29.85 -8.16 2.94
N HIS A 253 28.84 -9.02 3.11
CA HIS A 253 28.97 -10.35 3.71
C HIS A 253 28.93 -11.49 2.68
N GLY A 254 29.22 -11.15 1.41
CA GLY A 254 29.51 -12.13 0.36
C GLY A 254 28.31 -12.63 -0.43
N TYR A 255 27.11 -12.11 -0.20
CA TYR A 255 25.93 -12.45 -0.99
C TYR A 255 25.90 -11.70 -2.32
N THR A 256 25.48 -12.36 -3.40
CA THR A 256 24.98 -11.65 -4.57
C THR A 256 23.53 -11.25 -4.30
N VAL A 257 23.23 -9.96 -4.47
CA VAL A 257 21.90 -9.40 -4.20
C VAL A 257 21.29 -8.88 -5.49
N LEU A 258 20.06 -9.29 -5.77
CA LEU A 258 19.27 -8.82 -6.91
C LEU A 258 18.05 -8.05 -6.43
N LEU A 259 17.83 -6.87 -6.99
CA LEU A 259 16.71 -6.00 -6.66
C LEU A 259 15.95 -5.70 -7.96
N PRO A 260 14.96 -6.53 -8.34
CA PRO A 260 14.15 -6.29 -9.51
C PRO A 260 13.23 -5.09 -9.31
N ASP A 261 13.07 -4.27 -10.34
CA ASP A 261 11.87 -3.46 -10.50
C ASP A 261 10.65 -4.36 -10.74
N HIS A 262 9.46 -3.86 -10.43
CA HIS A 262 8.21 -4.52 -10.75
C HIS A 262 7.37 -3.65 -11.71
N PRO A 263 7.59 -3.76 -13.03
CA PRO A 263 6.94 -2.89 -14.01
C PRO A 263 5.41 -2.98 -13.91
N GLY A 264 4.73 -1.87 -13.68
CA GLY A 264 3.27 -1.86 -13.43
C GLY A 264 2.89 -1.57 -11.98
N SER A 265 3.85 -1.60 -11.06
CA SER A 265 3.67 -1.16 -9.67
C SER A 265 4.94 -0.56 -9.06
N ASP A 266 5.86 -0.09 -9.90
CA ASP A 266 7.10 0.60 -9.54
C ASP A 266 6.92 2.13 -9.51
N LEU A 267 7.98 2.86 -9.13
CA LEU A 267 7.99 4.32 -9.08
C LEU A 267 7.69 4.97 -10.45
N ASN A 268 8.09 4.32 -11.57
CA ASN A 268 7.80 4.83 -12.90
C ASN A 268 6.30 4.72 -13.24
N GLN A 269 5.65 3.62 -12.85
CA GLN A 269 4.20 3.49 -12.96
C GLN A 269 3.50 4.53 -12.09
N GLN A 270 3.98 4.84 -10.88
CA GLN A 270 3.40 5.91 -10.07
C GLN A 270 3.46 7.26 -10.78
N LYS A 271 4.63 7.62 -11.32
CA LYS A 271 4.82 8.89 -12.06
C LYS A 271 3.89 8.97 -13.26
N ALA A 272 3.80 7.90 -14.06
CA ALA A 272 2.90 7.82 -15.20
C ALA A 272 1.42 7.88 -14.78
N MET A 273 1.06 7.23 -13.67
CA MET A 273 -0.30 7.25 -13.13
C MET A 273 -0.70 8.65 -12.65
N LEU A 274 0.18 9.33 -11.90
CA LEU A 274 -0.05 10.70 -11.46
C LEU A 274 -0.15 11.65 -12.65
N ALA A 275 0.58 11.42 -13.74
CA ALA A 275 0.43 12.15 -15.00
C ALA A 275 -0.86 11.80 -15.77
N GLY A 276 -1.56 10.73 -15.39
CA GLY A 276 -2.76 10.22 -16.05
C GLY A 276 -2.50 9.40 -17.32
N ASP A 277 -1.26 8.98 -17.56
CA ASP A 277 -0.87 8.18 -18.73
C ASP A 277 -1.27 6.70 -18.60
N VAL A 278 -1.39 6.21 -17.36
CA VAL A 278 -1.72 4.81 -17.04
C VAL A 278 -2.67 4.74 -15.84
N PRO A 279 -3.51 3.70 -15.73
CA PRO A 279 -4.29 3.45 -14.51
C PRO A 279 -3.38 3.09 -13.32
N PRO A 280 -3.90 3.15 -12.08
CA PRO A 280 -3.28 2.56 -10.90
C PRO A 280 -3.01 1.06 -11.08
N PRO A 281 -2.10 0.48 -10.29
CA PRO A 281 -1.79 -0.94 -10.41
C PRO A 281 -3.01 -1.81 -10.19
N GLY A 282 -3.22 -2.74 -11.12
CA GLY A 282 -4.35 -3.65 -11.09
C GLY A 282 -4.15 -4.84 -10.15
N PRO A 283 -5.22 -5.62 -9.93
CA PRO A 283 -5.21 -6.77 -9.05
C PRO A 283 -4.23 -7.89 -9.49
N GLU A 284 -3.89 -7.93 -10.78
CA GLU A 284 -2.95 -8.88 -11.38
C GLU A 284 -1.53 -8.77 -10.82
N GLU A 285 -1.15 -7.61 -10.27
CA GLU A 285 0.19 -7.43 -9.67
C GLU A 285 0.43 -8.37 -8.49
N LEU A 286 -0.62 -8.84 -7.80
CA LEU A 286 -0.49 -9.86 -6.76
C LEU A 286 0.13 -11.15 -7.32
N ARG A 287 -0.14 -11.49 -8.58
CA ARG A 287 0.42 -12.66 -9.29
C ARG A 287 1.72 -12.32 -10.00
N LEU A 288 1.80 -11.15 -10.66
CA LEU A 288 2.92 -10.81 -11.53
C LEU A 288 4.22 -10.55 -10.76
N ARG A 289 4.16 -9.95 -9.56
CA ARG A 289 5.37 -9.64 -8.78
C ARG A 289 6.14 -10.89 -8.31
N PRO A 290 5.49 -11.96 -7.79
CA PRO A 290 6.17 -13.24 -7.58
C PRO A 290 6.76 -13.83 -8.87
N LEU A 291 6.04 -13.74 -10.00
CA LEU A 291 6.55 -14.26 -11.29
C LEU A 291 7.77 -13.50 -11.78
N ASP A 292 7.85 -12.19 -11.53
CA ASP A 292 9.04 -11.39 -11.82
C ASP A 292 10.27 -11.98 -11.12
N VAL A 293 10.15 -12.32 -9.83
CA VAL A 293 11.23 -12.94 -9.04
C VAL A 293 11.56 -14.34 -9.57
N SER A 294 10.58 -15.20 -9.76
CA SER A 294 10.82 -16.57 -10.27
C SER A 294 11.46 -16.56 -11.66
N ALA A 295 11.01 -15.69 -12.56
CA ALA A 295 11.58 -15.57 -13.91
C ALA A 295 13.01 -15.00 -13.89
N LEU A 296 13.32 -14.11 -12.94
CA LEU A 296 14.69 -13.65 -12.70
C LEU A 296 15.58 -14.79 -12.21
N LEU A 297 15.11 -15.59 -11.25
CA LEU A 297 15.84 -16.77 -10.78
C LEU A 297 16.05 -17.79 -11.90
N ASP A 298 15.06 -17.98 -12.79
CA ASP A 298 15.20 -18.81 -14.00
C ASP A 298 16.27 -18.27 -14.95
N ALA A 299 16.34 -16.94 -15.11
CA ALA A 299 17.35 -16.31 -15.96
C ALA A 299 18.78 -16.48 -15.42
N ILE A 300 18.95 -16.43 -14.10
CA ILE A 300 20.22 -16.70 -13.42
C ILE A 300 20.58 -18.19 -13.55
N SER A 301 19.63 -19.09 -13.25
CA SER A 301 19.85 -20.54 -13.33
C SER A 301 20.18 -21.01 -14.75
N ALA A 302 19.66 -20.33 -15.78
CA ALA A 302 19.96 -20.60 -17.18
C ALA A 302 21.22 -19.86 -17.69
N GLU A 303 21.98 -19.20 -16.81
CA GLU A 303 23.17 -18.39 -17.13
C GLU A 303 22.92 -17.28 -18.17
N ARG A 304 21.66 -16.86 -18.36
CA ARG A 304 21.30 -15.71 -19.22
C ARG A 304 21.65 -14.38 -18.55
N VAL A 305 21.71 -14.39 -17.22
CA VAL A 305 22.12 -13.27 -16.37
C VAL A 305 23.24 -13.78 -15.47
N LEU A 306 24.32 -13.00 -15.31
CA LEU A 306 25.53 -13.38 -14.57
C LEU A 306 26.15 -14.73 -15.02
N PRO A 307 26.50 -14.90 -16.31
CA PRO A 307 27.07 -16.15 -16.82
C PRO A 307 28.38 -16.51 -16.10
N GLY A 308 28.59 -17.80 -15.81
CA GLY A 308 29.80 -18.27 -15.13
C GLY A 308 29.93 -17.87 -13.64
N SER A 309 28.92 -17.21 -13.05
CA SER A 309 28.92 -16.82 -11.63
C SER A 309 28.83 -18.01 -10.66
N ARG A 310 28.33 -19.15 -11.14
CA ARG A 310 28.14 -20.41 -10.39
C ARG A 310 27.40 -20.22 -9.05
N LEU A 311 26.42 -19.32 -9.03
CA LEU A 311 25.55 -19.09 -7.88
C LEU A 311 24.71 -20.32 -7.57
N ASN A 312 24.48 -20.59 -6.28
CA ASN A 312 23.52 -21.61 -5.86
C ASN A 312 22.10 -21.04 -5.96
N THR A 313 21.37 -21.41 -7.01
CA THR A 313 19.98 -21.02 -7.22
C THR A 313 18.98 -22.00 -6.61
N ASP A 314 19.42 -23.12 -6.02
CA ASP A 314 18.53 -24.12 -5.42
C ASP A 314 18.11 -23.77 -3.99
N ALA A 315 18.85 -22.85 -3.36
CA ALA A 315 18.59 -22.35 -2.02
C ALA A 315 18.82 -20.84 -1.95
N VAL A 316 17.75 -20.08 -2.19
CA VAL A 316 17.76 -18.62 -2.22
C VAL A 316 16.95 -18.03 -1.06
N ALA A 317 17.32 -16.81 -0.66
CA ALA A 317 16.52 -16.00 0.25
C ALA A 317 15.80 -14.89 -0.50
N VAL A 318 14.60 -14.53 -0.04
CA VAL A 318 13.86 -13.37 -0.56
C VAL A 318 13.49 -12.46 0.60
N VAL A 319 13.79 -11.17 0.43
CA VAL A 319 13.43 -10.10 1.37
C VAL A 319 12.42 -9.20 0.67
N GLY A 320 11.43 -8.70 1.38
CA GLY A 320 10.51 -7.75 0.77
C GLY A 320 9.91 -6.77 1.76
N HIS A 321 9.58 -5.59 1.26
CA HIS A 321 8.89 -4.53 2.00
C HIS A 321 7.47 -4.33 1.48
N SER A 322 6.49 -4.17 2.37
CA SER A 322 5.11 -3.85 1.98
C SER A 322 4.54 -4.84 0.94
N TRP A 323 4.17 -4.40 -0.27
CA TRP A 323 3.79 -5.32 -1.37
C TRP A 323 4.87 -6.33 -1.75
N GLY A 324 6.14 -5.97 -1.64
CA GLY A 324 7.26 -6.89 -1.79
C GLY A 324 7.32 -7.93 -0.67
N ALA A 325 6.85 -7.60 0.54
CA ALA A 325 6.72 -8.55 1.63
C ALA A 325 5.59 -9.56 1.33
N THR A 326 4.44 -9.11 0.81
CA THR A 326 3.37 -10.00 0.31
C THR A 326 3.88 -10.91 -0.83
N THR A 327 4.66 -10.35 -1.76
CA THR A 327 5.32 -11.10 -2.86
C THR A 327 6.22 -12.21 -2.30
N THR A 328 7.05 -11.85 -1.32
CA THR A 328 7.98 -12.75 -0.65
C THR A 328 7.26 -13.89 0.08
N LEU A 329 6.16 -13.59 0.77
CA LEU A 329 5.33 -14.61 1.44
C LEU A 329 4.70 -15.58 0.44
N GLN A 330 4.26 -15.10 -0.73
CA GLN A 330 3.77 -15.97 -1.80
C GLN A 330 4.87 -16.88 -2.37
N LEU A 331 6.09 -16.38 -2.51
CA LEU A 331 7.23 -17.16 -3.01
C LEU A 331 7.66 -18.26 -2.03
N ALA A 332 7.65 -17.98 -0.71
CA ALA A 332 7.74 -19.02 0.34
C ALA A 332 6.57 -20.00 0.30
N GLY A 333 5.55 -19.64 -0.47
CA GLY A 333 4.50 -20.47 -0.97
C GLY A 333 3.12 -20.01 -0.54
N GLY A 334 3.01 -19.05 0.40
CA GLY A 334 1.76 -18.52 0.95
C GLY A 334 0.68 -18.39 -0.12
N VAL A 335 -0.52 -18.92 0.15
CA VAL A 335 -1.63 -18.87 -0.80
C VAL A 335 -2.58 -17.77 -0.33
N PRO A 336 -2.72 -16.66 -1.07
CA PRO A 336 -3.75 -15.68 -0.80
C PRO A 336 -5.14 -16.30 -0.90
N VAL A 337 -6.04 -15.99 0.03
CA VAL A 337 -7.43 -16.47 0.05
C VAL A 337 -8.42 -15.35 -0.22
N ASP A 338 -9.50 -15.65 -0.95
CA ASP A 338 -10.56 -14.69 -1.24
C ASP A 338 -11.59 -14.57 -0.11
N SER A 339 -11.74 -15.61 0.71
CA SER A 339 -12.79 -15.72 1.73
C SER A 339 -12.75 -14.58 2.75
N ARG A 340 -11.58 -14.24 3.29
CA ARG A 340 -11.39 -13.13 4.23
C ARG A 340 -11.58 -11.77 3.57
N LEU A 341 -11.09 -11.59 2.35
CA LEU A 341 -11.29 -10.36 1.58
C LEU A 341 -12.80 -10.12 1.37
N LYS A 342 -13.53 -11.12 0.85
CA LYS A 342 -14.98 -11.04 0.62
C LYS A 342 -15.77 -10.76 1.89
N ALA A 343 -15.38 -11.39 3.00
CA ALA A 343 -16.09 -11.26 4.26
C ALA A 343 -15.86 -9.91 4.95
N ARG A 344 -14.72 -9.25 4.73
CA ARG A 344 -14.29 -8.12 5.56
C ARG A 344 -14.11 -6.80 4.81
N CYS A 345 -13.83 -6.80 3.50
CA CYS A 345 -13.53 -5.57 2.77
C CYS A 345 -14.67 -4.53 2.78
N SER A 346 -15.92 -4.98 2.84
CA SER A 346 -17.11 -4.13 2.91
C SER A 346 -17.45 -3.63 4.32
N ASP A 347 -16.83 -4.22 5.37
CA ASP A 347 -17.06 -3.78 6.74
C ASP A 347 -16.13 -2.60 7.10
N LEU A 348 -16.64 -1.40 6.84
CA LEU A 348 -15.95 -0.15 7.17
C LEU A 348 -15.77 0.07 8.69
N LYS A 349 -16.55 -0.62 9.52
CA LYS A 349 -16.55 -0.46 10.99
C LYS A 349 -15.70 -1.50 11.70
N ASP A 350 -15.13 -2.46 10.97
CA ASP A 350 -14.23 -3.47 11.55
C ASP A 350 -13.10 -2.80 12.35
N SER A 351 -12.85 -3.31 13.56
CA SER A 351 -11.89 -2.75 14.51
C SER A 351 -10.43 -2.93 14.05
N GLU A 352 -10.14 -3.88 13.18
CA GLU A 352 -8.78 -4.07 12.62
C GLU A 352 -8.55 -3.25 11.36
N ARG A 353 -9.59 -2.61 10.79
CA ARG A 353 -9.49 -1.89 9.52
C ARG A 353 -8.47 -0.77 9.59
N ASN A 354 -7.58 -0.75 8.60
CA ASN A 354 -6.49 0.22 8.49
C ASN A 354 -6.15 0.45 7.01
N ILE A 355 -5.13 1.26 6.71
CA ILE A 355 -4.80 1.61 5.32
C ILE A 355 -4.35 0.39 4.51
N SER A 356 -3.69 -0.59 5.12
CA SER A 356 -3.29 -1.83 4.45
C SER A 356 -4.49 -2.58 3.84
N TRP A 357 -5.70 -2.38 4.37
CA TRP A 357 -6.90 -3.02 3.84
C TRP A 357 -7.28 -2.48 2.48
N VAL A 358 -7.06 -1.18 2.22
CA VAL A 358 -7.24 -0.62 0.87
C VAL A 358 -6.36 -1.36 -0.12
N LEU A 359 -5.11 -1.64 0.28
CA LEU A 359 -4.14 -2.39 -0.52
C LEU A 359 -4.53 -3.87 -0.68
N GLN A 360 -4.97 -4.53 0.40
CA GLN A 360 -5.33 -5.94 0.36
C GLN A 360 -6.62 -6.19 -0.41
N CYS A 361 -7.64 -5.35 -0.18
CA CYS A 361 -8.93 -5.43 -0.84
C CYS A 361 -8.88 -5.09 -2.33
N SER A 362 -7.91 -4.27 -2.77
CA SER A 362 -7.73 -3.99 -4.21
C SER A 362 -7.33 -5.24 -5.00
N TRP A 363 -6.86 -6.31 -4.35
CA TRP A 363 -6.54 -7.57 -5.00
C TRP A 363 -7.72 -8.55 -5.09
N LEU A 364 -8.89 -8.24 -4.53
CA LEU A 364 -10.01 -9.17 -4.41
C LEU A 364 -10.41 -9.83 -5.74
N SER A 365 -10.43 -9.09 -6.85
CA SER A 365 -10.80 -9.60 -8.17
C SER A 365 -9.70 -10.46 -8.83
N GLY A 366 -8.45 -10.36 -8.38
CA GLY A 366 -7.29 -11.09 -8.93
C GLY A 366 -6.71 -12.18 -8.03
N VAL A 367 -7.15 -12.24 -6.76
CA VAL A 367 -6.57 -13.13 -5.73
C VAL A 367 -6.57 -14.61 -6.12
N ASN A 368 -7.59 -15.06 -6.86
CA ASN A 368 -7.70 -16.46 -7.30
C ASN A 368 -6.70 -16.86 -8.40
N GLN A 369 -6.01 -15.90 -8.99
CA GLN A 369 -4.94 -16.14 -9.97
C GLN A 369 -3.55 -16.07 -9.33
N ALA A 370 -3.45 -15.71 -8.04
CA ALA A 370 -2.20 -15.51 -7.31
C ALA A 370 -1.53 -16.86 -6.89
N ALA A 371 -0.76 -16.84 -5.81
CA ALA A 371 -0.15 -18.03 -5.19
C ALA A 371 0.96 -18.70 -6.03
N VAL A 372 1.91 -17.88 -6.49
CA VAL A 372 3.11 -18.36 -7.19
C VAL A 372 4.19 -18.67 -6.16
N ALA A 373 4.28 -19.94 -5.79
CA ALA A 373 5.35 -20.47 -4.94
C ALA A 373 6.60 -20.75 -5.79
N ASP A 374 7.78 -20.55 -5.21
CA ASP A 374 9.04 -20.94 -5.83
C ASP A 374 9.82 -21.92 -4.92
N PRO A 375 10.01 -23.18 -5.33
CA PRO A 375 10.63 -24.19 -4.48
C PRO A 375 12.09 -23.90 -4.14
N ARG A 376 12.76 -23.00 -4.88
CA ARG A 376 14.13 -22.56 -4.60
C ARG A 376 14.22 -21.65 -3.37
N VAL A 377 13.12 -21.00 -2.99
CA VAL A 377 13.08 -20.07 -1.86
C VAL A 377 13.03 -20.85 -0.56
N LYS A 378 14.09 -20.72 0.26
CA LYS A 378 14.24 -21.45 1.54
C LYS A 378 14.15 -20.55 2.76
N ALA A 379 14.40 -19.26 2.60
CA ALA A 379 14.35 -18.28 3.67
C ALA A 379 13.62 -17.03 3.19
N VAL A 380 12.74 -16.47 4.02
CA VAL A 380 12.11 -15.20 3.71
C VAL A 380 12.12 -14.21 4.86
N VAL A 381 12.26 -12.93 4.52
CA VAL A 381 12.07 -11.81 5.43
C VAL A 381 11.00 -10.87 4.87
N ALA A 382 9.93 -10.67 5.62
CA ALA A 382 8.80 -9.82 5.23
C ALA A 382 8.72 -8.61 6.18
N VAL A 383 9.08 -7.44 5.65
CA VAL A 383 9.11 -6.17 6.39
C VAL A 383 7.82 -5.40 6.13
N SER A 384 7.11 -5.04 7.20
CA SER A 384 5.80 -4.36 7.16
C SER A 384 4.79 -5.01 6.17
N PRO A 385 4.44 -6.29 6.33
CA PRO A 385 3.65 -7.03 5.34
C PRO A 385 2.13 -6.77 5.43
N PRO A 386 1.45 -6.33 4.36
CA PRO A 386 0.01 -6.52 4.23
C PRO A 386 -0.30 -8.02 4.13
N LEU A 387 -0.89 -8.58 5.19
CA LEU A 387 -0.97 -10.03 5.38
C LEU A 387 -2.34 -10.49 5.89
N ARG A 388 -2.99 -9.72 6.78
CA ARG A 388 -4.15 -10.15 7.60
C ARG A 388 -5.29 -10.76 6.80
N LEU A 389 -5.64 -10.16 5.67
CA LEU A 389 -6.76 -10.59 4.84
C LEU A 389 -6.37 -11.62 3.80
N LEU A 390 -5.08 -11.70 3.44
CA LEU A 390 -4.61 -12.58 2.37
C LEU A 390 -4.27 -13.98 2.87
N PHE A 391 -3.63 -14.11 4.03
CA PHE A 391 -3.09 -15.39 4.47
C PHE A 391 -3.76 -15.86 5.77
N ASP A 392 -4.35 -17.05 5.73
CA ASP A 392 -5.09 -17.61 6.86
C ASP A 392 -4.27 -18.56 7.75
N GLY A 393 -3.00 -18.79 7.40
CA GLY A 393 -2.11 -19.69 8.12
C GLY A 393 -2.34 -21.18 7.86
N SER A 394 -3.35 -21.56 7.06
CA SER A 394 -3.72 -22.97 6.80
C SER A 394 -2.63 -23.81 6.14
N ARG A 395 -1.63 -23.15 5.53
CA ARG A 395 -0.54 -23.78 4.79
C ARG A 395 0.82 -23.67 5.47
N LEU A 396 0.91 -23.23 6.72
CA LEU A 396 2.22 -23.04 7.38
C LEU A 396 2.94 -24.37 7.65
N GLU A 397 2.22 -25.41 8.06
CA GLU A 397 2.81 -26.72 8.39
C GLU A 397 3.37 -27.47 7.18
N SER A 398 2.81 -27.22 5.99
CA SER A 398 3.15 -27.93 4.76
C SER A 398 4.30 -27.30 3.97
N ARG A 399 5.09 -26.40 4.57
CA ARG A 399 6.09 -25.58 3.84
C ARG A 399 7.48 -25.64 4.45
N PRO A 400 8.53 -25.70 3.60
CA PRO A 400 9.91 -25.76 4.06
C PRO A 400 10.48 -24.39 4.48
N ALA A 401 10.05 -23.30 3.86
CA ALA A 401 10.68 -21.99 4.05
C ALA A 401 10.29 -21.33 5.38
N LYS A 402 11.29 -20.90 6.16
CA LYS A 402 11.02 -20.14 7.38
C LYS A 402 10.89 -18.66 7.08
N MET A 403 9.91 -18.05 7.73
CA MET A 403 9.59 -16.62 7.64
C MET A 403 10.04 -15.86 8.89
N LEU A 404 10.72 -14.74 8.66
CA LEU A 404 10.91 -13.67 9.63
C LEU A 404 10.02 -12.49 9.24
N LEU A 405 9.11 -12.09 10.12
CA LEU A 405 8.40 -10.83 10.00
C LEU A 405 9.18 -9.73 10.73
N ILE A 406 9.27 -8.55 10.14
CA ILE A 406 9.79 -7.34 10.79
C ILE A 406 8.71 -6.27 10.72
N SER A 407 8.39 -5.61 11.83
CA SER A 407 7.33 -4.58 11.85
C SER A 407 7.66 -3.40 12.75
N GLY A 408 7.36 -2.20 12.27
CA GLY A 408 7.52 -0.96 13.02
C GLY A 408 6.39 -0.75 14.03
N THR A 409 6.74 -0.29 15.24
CA THR A 409 5.75 0.04 16.29
C THR A 409 4.94 1.32 16.01
N ARG A 410 5.33 2.11 15.01
CA ARG A 410 4.64 3.33 14.55
C ARG A 410 4.20 3.23 13.08
N ASP A 411 4.15 2.02 12.53
CA ASP A 411 3.71 1.80 11.15
C ASP A 411 2.20 2.05 11.01
N TRP A 412 1.84 3.25 10.57
CA TRP A 412 0.45 3.65 10.42
C TRP A 412 -0.20 3.19 9.11
N VAL A 413 0.60 2.65 8.17
CA VAL A 413 0.12 2.10 6.89
C VAL A 413 -0.22 0.63 7.05
N VAL A 414 0.69 -0.13 7.67
CA VAL A 414 0.60 -1.58 7.92
C VAL A 414 0.87 -1.85 9.41
N PRO A 415 -0.12 -1.55 10.28
CA PRO A 415 0.08 -1.62 11.72
C PRO A 415 0.29 -3.05 12.20
N SER A 416 1.31 -3.20 13.05
CA SER A 416 1.79 -4.51 13.53
C SER A 416 0.76 -5.38 14.25
N GLY A 417 -0.22 -4.80 14.96
CA GLY A 417 -1.26 -5.55 15.67
C GLY A 417 -2.02 -6.51 14.74
N PRO A 418 -2.85 -5.97 13.83
CA PRO A 418 -3.63 -6.80 12.91
C PRO A 418 -2.77 -7.48 11.83
N GLU A 419 -1.67 -6.88 11.37
CA GLU A 419 -0.95 -7.39 10.19
C GLU A 419 0.17 -8.39 10.50
N ALA A 420 0.75 -8.35 11.71
CA ALA A 420 1.86 -9.22 12.08
C ALA A 420 1.59 -10.03 13.35
N ILE A 421 1.18 -9.39 14.43
CA ILE A 421 1.02 -9.99 15.75
C ILE A 421 -0.16 -10.97 15.77
N ALA A 422 -1.36 -10.53 15.39
CA ALA A 422 -2.54 -11.39 15.39
C ALA A 422 -2.37 -12.61 14.47
N PRO A 423 -1.88 -12.47 13.20
CA PRO A 423 -1.65 -13.63 12.34
C PRO A 423 -0.61 -14.61 12.88
N MET A 424 0.51 -14.13 13.45
CA MET A 424 1.53 -15.00 14.05
C MET A 424 0.98 -15.79 15.24
N ARG A 425 0.19 -15.14 16.10
CA ARG A 425 -0.43 -15.74 17.29
C ARG A 425 -1.52 -16.76 16.92
N GLU A 426 -2.47 -16.36 16.09
CA GLU A 426 -3.62 -17.20 15.71
C GLU A 426 -3.17 -18.48 14.98
N SER A 427 -2.18 -18.35 14.09
CA SER A 427 -1.63 -19.47 13.33
C SER A 427 -0.58 -20.28 14.09
N LYS A 428 -0.16 -19.81 15.27
CA LYS A 428 0.92 -20.40 16.09
C LYS A 428 2.23 -20.58 15.31
N ALA A 429 2.49 -19.66 14.37
CA ALA A 429 3.61 -19.70 13.44
C ALA A 429 4.97 -19.89 14.13
N VAL A 430 5.14 -19.33 15.33
CA VAL A 430 6.38 -19.43 16.11
C VAL A 430 6.77 -20.88 16.44
N ARG A 431 5.79 -21.76 16.67
CA ARG A 431 6.02 -23.19 16.94
C ARG A 431 6.62 -23.92 15.74
N LEU A 432 6.42 -23.37 14.54
CA LEU A 432 6.96 -23.89 13.29
C LEU A 432 8.31 -23.26 12.94
N GLY A 433 8.91 -22.48 13.85
CA GLY A 433 10.20 -21.83 13.65
C GLY A 433 10.12 -20.47 12.96
N HIS A 434 8.93 -19.91 12.74
CA HIS A 434 8.78 -18.53 12.26
C HIS A 434 9.08 -17.52 13.37
N ARG A 435 9.46 -16.29 13.02
CA ARG A 435 9.84 -15.26 13.99
C ARG A 435 9.21 -13.91 13.65
N LEU A 436 9.00 -13.08 14.68
CA LEU A 436 8.56 -11.69 14.55
C LEU A 436 9.51 -10.78 15.34
N VAL A 437 10.11 -9.82 14.66
CA VAL A 437 10.90 -8.75 15.26
C VAL A 437 10.14 -7.43 15.16
N MET A 438 10.02 -6.75 16.30
CA MET A 438 9.46 -5.40 16.38
C MET A 438 10.58 -4.37 16.37
N VAL A 439 10.40 -3.28 15.63
CA VAL A 439 11.32 -2.14 15.62
C VAL A 439 10.66 -0.94 16.30
N GLN A 440 11.18 -0.58 17.47
CA GLN A 440 10.67 0.52 18.27
C GLN A 440 10.86 1.86 17.55
N GLY A 441 9.81 2.67 17.49
CA GLY A 441 9.82 3.99 16.87
C GLY A 441 9.75 4.01 15.34
N ALA A 442 9.95 2.88 14.66
CA ALA A 442 9.89 2.81 13.20
C ALA A 442 8.46 2.90 12.67
N ASP A 443 8.28 3.72 11.62
CA ASP A 443 7.10 3.76 10.75
C ASP A 443 7.30 2.91 9.48
N HIS A 444 6.30 2.94 8.58
CA HIS A 444 6.30 2.15 7.34
C HIS A 444 7.52 2.39 6.45
N PHE A 445 8.05 3.61 6.42
CA PHE A 445 9.05 4.06 5.45
C PHE A 445 10.45 4.16 6.06
N SER A 446 10.53 4.38 7.37
CA SER A 446 11.78 4.56 8.12
C SER A 446 12.72 3.35 8.12
N LEU A 447 12.23 2.17 7.74
CA LEU A 447 13.04 0.94 7.66
C LEU A 447 13.78 0.78 6.32
N ARG A 448 13.45 1.61 5.32
CA ARG A 448 14.23 1.74 4.07
C ARG A 448 15.65 2.19 4.39
N SER A 449 16.57 1.94 3.47
CA SER A 449 17.94 2.43 3.57
C SER A 449 18.52 2.53 2.18
N PHE A 450 19.05 3.71 1.87
CA PHE A 450 19.55 4.05 0.55
C PHE A 450 21.06 3.80 0.44
N GLN A 451 21.54 3.74 -0.79
CA GLN A 451 22.97 3.59 -1.09
C GLN A 451 23.80 4.69 -0.42
N GLY A 452 24.91 4.31 0.23
CA GLY A 452 25.90 5.26 0.72
C GLY A 452 25.50 6.04 1.99
N GLU A 453 24.44 5.61 2.68
CA GLU A 453 24.15 6.08 4.02
C GLU A 453 25.34 5.85 4.97
N SER A 454 25.59 6.79 5.87
CA SER A 454 26.75 6.75 6.76
C SER A 454 26.70 5.63 7.81
N THR A 455 25.50 5.09 8.06
CA THR A 455 25.27 3.98 8.97
C THR A 455 24.65 2.82 8.21
N PRO A 456 25.04 1.56 8.50
CA PRO A 456 24.38 0.40 7.92
C PRO A 456 22.87 0.41 8.20
N ALA A 457 22.10 -0.13 7.28
CA ALA A 457 20.65 -0.26 7.42
C ALA A 457 20.25 -0.83 8.79
N GLN A 458 19.27 -0.19 9.45
CA GLN A 458 18.86 -0.55 10.81
C GLN A 458 18.53 -2.04 10.96
N VAL A 459 17.76 -2.57 10.00
CA VAL A 459 17.32 -3.97 9.95
C VAL A 459 18.27 -4.90 9.17
N GLY A 460 19.33 -4.36 8.56
CA GLY A 460 20.29 -5.12 7.77
C GLY A 460 20.92 -6.29 8.54
N PRO A 461 21.46 -6.08 9.76
CA PRO A 461 22.04 -7.16 10.56
C PRO A 461 21.05 -8.29 10.92
N VAL A 462 19.78 -7.99 11.19
CA VAL A 462 18.79 -9.03 11.50
C VAL A 462 18.35 -9.80 10.26
N ILE A 463 18.25 -9.12 9.11
CA ILE A 463 18.05 -9.76 7.80
C ILE A 463 19.21 -10.73 7.52
N LEU A 464 20.46 -10.27 7.68
CA LEU A 464 21.66 -11.08 7.46
C LEU A 464 21.69 -12.30 8.40
N GLY A 465 21.48 -12.11 9.69
CA GLY A 465 21.50 -13.20 10.67
C GLY A 465 20.43 -14.26 10.40
N TRP A 466 19.23 -13.84 9.99
CA TRP A 466 18.17 -14.76 9.58
C TRP A 466 18.55 -15.56 8.33
N ILE A 467 19.04 -14.89 7.28
CA ILE A 467 19.40 -15.56 6.03
C ILE A 467 20.56 -16.54 6.25
N ASN A 468 21.58 -16.14 7.01
CA ASN A 468 22.71 -17.02 7.35
C ASN A 468 22.24 -18.31 8.02
N GLU A 469 21.32 -18.19 8.99
CA GLU A 469 20.78 -19.34 9.73
C GLU A 469 19.95 -20.26 8.81
N GLN A 470 19.02 -19.68 8.04
CA GLN A 470 18.06 -20.46 7.25
C GLN A 470 18.64 -21.03 5.95
N LEU A 471 19.75 -20.48 5.45
CA LEU A 471 20.51 -21.06 4.32
C LEU A 471 21.69 -21.94 4.78
N GLU A 472 21.79 -22.20 6.08
CA GLU A 472 22.81 -23.06 6.69
C GLU A 472 24.25 -22.64 6.32
N LEU A 473 24.54 -21.34 6.37
CA LEU A 473 25.92 -20.86 6.22
C LEU A 473 26.67 -21.06 7.54
N ASP A 474 27.92 -21.50 7.43
CA ASP A 474 28.88 -21.46 8.53
C ASP A 474 29.32 -19.99 8.75
N ALA A 475 28.49 -19.25 9.49
CA ALA A 475 28.65 -17.82 9.73
C ALA A 475 28.54 -17.52 11.23
N ALA A 476 29.38 -16.59 11.70
CA ALA A 476 29.37 -16.18 13.10
C ALA A 476 28.07 -15.46 13.52
N LEU A 477 27.40 -14.79 12.58
CA LEU A 477 26.11 -14.13 12.82
C LEU A 477 24.96 -15.03 12.35
N THR A 478 24.14 -15.49 13.29
CA THR A 478 22.85 -16.14 13.05
C THR A 478 21.76 -15.43 13.84
N PHE A 479 20.49 -15.61 13.48
CA PHE A 479 19.37 -15.02 14.20
C PHE A 479 19.37 -15.46 15.68
N SER A 480 19.55 -16.75 15.91
CA SER A 480 19.51 -17.38 17.24
C SER A 480 20.72 -17.05 18.11
N ALA A 481 21.88 -16.76 17.52
CA ALA A 481 23.07 -16.32 18.27
C ALA A 481 22.95 -14.86 18.78
N GLY A 482 22.01 -14.08 18.26
CA GLY A 482 21.87 -12.66 18.60
C GLY A 482 22.93 -11.77 17.93
N GLY A 483 23.18 -10.59 18.48
CA GLY A 483 24.17 -9.64 17.96
C GLY A 483 23.69 -8.76 16.79
N TRP A 484 22.43 -8.93 16.36
CA TRP A 484 21.82 -8.20 15.26
C TRP A 484 21.02 -6.94 15.69
N GLY A 485 20.95 -6.65 16.98
CA GLY A 485 20.31 -5.45 17.52
C GLY A 485 21.04 -4.16 17.15
N ASP A 486 20.48 -3.01 17.53
CA ASP A 486 21.09 -1.69 17.32
C ASP A 486 21.44 -1.00 18.64
N GLU A 487 22.29 0.02 18.57
CA GLU A 487 22.75 0.77 19.75
C GLU A 487 21.62 1.51 20.48
N ARG A 488 20.49 1.74 19.81
CA ARG A 488 19.30 2.37 20.39
C ARG A 488 18.43 1.36 21.14
N GLY A 489 18.75 0.07 21.10
CA GLY A 489 17.95 -1.00 21.68
C GLY A 489 16.56 -1.09 21.06
N SER A 490 16.43 -0.77 19.76
CA SER A 490 15.12 -0.64 19.14
C SER A 490 14.56 -1.94 18.57
N LEU A 491 15.42 -2.92 18.23
CA LEU A 491 14.97 -4.19 17.67
C LEU A 491 14.75 -5.23 18.78
N VAL A 492 13.57 -5.84 18.77
CA VAL A 492 13.11 -6.74 19.82
C VAL A 492 12.49 -7.99 19.20
N ASP A 493 13.01 -9.18 19.51
CA ASP A 493 12.36 -10.43 19.13
C ASP A 493 11.16 -10.69 20.06
N VAL A 494 9.94 -10.58 19.52
CA VAL A 494 8.70 -10.77 20.28
C VAL A 494 8.14 -12.18 20.17
N SER A 495 8.82 -13.07 19.45
CA SER A 495 8.32 -14.41 19.11
C SER A 495 7.94 -15.23 20.35
N ALA A 496 8.68 -15.11 21.45
CA ALA A 496 8.42 -15.86 22.69
C ALA A 496 7.10 -15.46 23.40
N ARG A 497 6.40 -14.42 22.93
CA ARG A 497 5.11 -13.95 23.47
C ARG A 497 3.92 -14.32 22.57
N LEU A 498 4.14 -15.01 21.45
CA LEU A 498 3.12 -15.27 20.40
C LEU A 498 2.72 -16.74 20.28
#